data_AF-A0AA48L7V9-F1
#
_entry.id   AF-A0AA48L7V9-F1
#
_cell.length_a   1.000
_cell.length_b   1.000
_cell.length_c   1.000
_cell.angle_alpha   90.00
_cell.angle_beta   90.00
_cell.angle_gamma   90.00
#
_symmetry.space_group_name_H-M   'P 1'
#
loop_
_entity.id
_entity.type
_entity.pdbx_description
1 polymer ?
#
loop_
_entity_poly.entity_id
_entity_poly.type
_entity_poly.pdbx_seq_one_letter_code
_entity_poly.pdbx_strand_id
1 'polypeptide(L)' 'MPASDSLAPPLTSQAEKDVVKSFGGWTAFCLAYGCKPWDSESNEEAKAILHSLATEEERGRPTFAYGTSP' A
#
# COMPACT_ATOMS: atom_id res chain seq x y z
N MET A 1 5.64 -15.74 -2.18
CA MET A 1 4.76 -16.44 -3.15
C MET A 1 4.36 -15.42 -4.22
N PRO A 2 4.69 -15.61 -5.52
CA PRO A 2 4.56 -14.57 -6.55
C PRO A 2 3.24 -14.61 -7.36
N ALA A 3 2.14 -15.16 -6.81
CA ALA A 3 0.89 -15.38 -7.56
C ALA A 3 -0.29 -14.50 -7.11
N SER A 4 -0.10 -13.62 -6.12
CA SER A 4 -1.19 -12.88 -5.45
C SER A 4 -1.26 -11.38 -5.79
N ASP A 5 -0.59 -10.99 -6.88
CA ASP A 5 -0.64 -9.62 -7.44
C ASP A 5 -1.63 -9.50 -8.61
N SER A 6 -2.17 -10.60 -9.14
CA SER A 6 -3.10 -10.57 -10.29
C SER A 6 -4.48 -10.00 -9.96
N LEU A 7 -4.83 -9.88 -8.66
CA LEU A 7 -6.08 -9.26 -8.19
C LEU A 7 -5.89 -7.80 -7.76
N ALA A 8 -4.66 -7.29 -7.79
CA ALA A 8 -4.39 -5.91 -7.44
C ALA A 8 -4.97 -4.99 -8.53
N PRO A 9 -5.79 -3.99 -8.18
CA PRO A 9 -6.09 -2.91 -9.11
C PRO A 9 -4.78 -2.22 -9.53
N PRO A 10 -4.72 -1.53 -10.69
CA PRO A 10 -3.50 -0.87 -11.12
C PRO A 10 -3.02 0.13 -10.07
N LEU A 11 -2.00 -0.26 -9.29
CA LEU A 11 -1.35 0.56 -8.30
C LEU A 11 -0.48 1.57 -9.06
N THR A 12 -0.93 2.81 -9.11
CA THR A 12 -0.28 3.88 -9.89
C THR A 12 0.86 4.54 -9.11
N SER A 13 0.80 4.52 -7.77
CA SER A 13 1.80 5.20 -6.93
C SER A 13 2.86 4.24 -6.39
N GLN A 14 4.09 4.74 -6.28
CA GLN A 14 5.21 3.95 -5.75
C GLN A 14 5.05 3.67 -4.24
N ALA A 15 4.47 4.61 -3.48
CA ALA A 15 4.17 4.44 -2.06
C ALA A 15 3.14 3.32 -1.81
N GLU A 16 2.08 3.27 -2.61
CA GLU A 16 1.09 2.18 -2.57
C GLU A 16 1.76 0.81 -2.78
N LYS A 17 2.66 0.71 -3.76
CA LYS A 17 3.42 -0.51 -4.01
C LYS A 17 4.36 -0.86 -2.86
N ASP A 18 4.98 0.12 -2.22
CA ASP A 18 5.92 -0.08 -1.11
C ASP A 18 5.20 -0.60 0.14
N VAL A 19 4.05 -0.02 0.46
CA VAL A 19 3.16 -0.49 1.53
C VAL A 19 2.70 -1.92 1.23
N VAL A 20 2.11 -2.17 0.06
CA VAL A 20 1.65 -3.52 -0.33
C VAL A 20 2.79 -4.54 -0.29
N LYS A 21 3.98 -4.15 -0.75
CA LYS A 21 5.18 -5.01 -0.73
C LYS A 21 5.65 -5.29 0.69
N SER A 22 5.56 -4.33 1.61
CA SER A 22 5.88 -4.52 3.04
C SER A 22 4.95 -5.53 3.71
N PHE A 23 3.69 -5.63 3.27
CA PHE A 23 2.74 -6.66 3.71
C PHE A 23 2.91 -8.01 3.01
N GLY A 24 3.71 -8.11 1.95
CA GLY A 24 3.92 -9.34 1.18
C GLY A 24 2.98 -9.51 -0.02
N GLY A 25 2.33 -8.43 -0.49
CA GLY A 25 1.49 -8.40 -1.68
C GLY A 25 0.04 -7.98 -1.39
N TRP A 26 -0.73 -7.70 -2.45
CA TRP A 26 -2.10 -7.16 -2.32
C TRP A 26 -3.01 -8.08 -1.53
N THR A 27 -2.92 -9.38 -1.78
CA THR A 27 -3.74 -10.37 -1.07
C THR A 27 -3.41 -10.44 0.42
N ALA A 28 -2.13 -10.36 0.79
CA ALA A 28 -1.72 -10.38 2.20
C ALA A 28 -2.17 -9.11 2.92
N PHE A 29 -2.08 -7.96 2.25
CA PHE A 29 -2.64 -6.70 2.72
C PHE A 29 -4.16 -6.81 2.94
N CYS A 30 -4.92 -7.23 1.93
CA CYS A 30 -6.38 -7.40 2.07
C CYS A 30 -6.72 -8.36 3.21
N LEU A 31 -6.02 -9.49 3.35
CA LEU A 31 -6.22 -10.42 4.46
C LEU A 31 -5.90 -9.80 5.83
N ALA A 32 -4.87 -8.96 5.94
CA ALA A 32 -4.51 -8.27 7.18
C ALA A 32 -5.58 -7.27 7.64
N TYR A 33 -6.26 -6.63 6.69
CA TYR A 33 -7.35 -5.69 6.95
C TYR A 33 -8.75 -6.33 6.90
N GLY A 34 -8.84 -7.65 6.68
CA GLY A 34 -10.11 -8.38 6.59
C GLY A 34 -10.91 -8.13 5.30
N CYS A 35 -10.30 -7.48 4.31
CA CYS A 35 -10.88 -7.22 3.00
C CYS A 35 -10.77 -8.46 2.09
N LYS A 36 -11.79 -8.69 1.27
CA LYS A 36 -11.82 -9.80 0.32
C LYS A 36 -11.33 -9.32 -1.06
N PRO A 37 -10.18 -9.77 -1.56
CA PRO A 37 -9.63 -9.31 -2.85
C PRO A 37 -10.44 -9.78 -4.07
N TRP A 38 -11.40 -10.70 -3.89
CA TRP A 38 -12.33 -11.15 -4.93
C TRP A 38 -13.67 -10.39 -4.93
N ASP A 39 -13.90 -9.51 -3.96
CA ASP A 39 -15.13 -8.73 -3.82
C ASP A 39 -14.84 -7.28 -4.17
N SER A 40 -15.52 -6.75 -5.19
CA SER A 40 -15.22 -5.42 -5.73
C SER A 40 -15.37 -4.31 -4.68
N GLU A 41 -16.40 -4.38 -3.84
CA GLU A 41 -16.68 -3.40 -2.77
C GLU A 41 -15.56 -3.42 -1.72
N SER A 42 -15.18 -4.61 -1.25
CA SER A 42 -14.05 -4.77 -0.34
C SER A 42 -12.71 -4.34 -0.96
N ASN A 43 -12.55 -4.48 -2.28
CA ASN A 43 -11.35 -4.10 -3.01
C ASN A 43 -11.20 -2.56 -3.09
N GLU A 44 -12.32 -1.84 -3.24
CA GLU A 44 -12.37 -0.37 -3.21
C GLU A 44 -12.02 0.15 -1.81
N GLU A 45 -12.58 -0.46 -0.76
CA GLU A 45 -12.27 -0.13 0.64
C GLU A 45 -10.77 -0.36 0.94
N ALA A 46 -10.24 -1.53 0.56
CA ALA A 46 -8.82 -1.84 0.71
C ALA A 46 -7.95 -0.81 -0.03
N LYS A 47 -8.39 -0.35 -1.21
CA LYS A 47 -7.67 0.67 -1.98
C LYS A 47 -7.70 2.04 -1.29
N ALA A 48 -8.81 2.42 -0.67
CA ALA A 48 -8.92 3.66 0.11
C ALA A 48 -7.99 3.64 1.34
N ILE A 49 -7.91 2.51 2.05
CA ILE A 49 -6.97 2.30 3.16
C ILE A 49 -5.53 2.38 2.64
N LEU A 50 -5.24 1.72 1.52
CA LEU A 50 -3.91 1.74 0.94
C LEU A 50 -3.49 3.16 0.54
N HIS A 51 -4.39 3.93 -0.07
CA HIS A 51 -4.12 5.33 -0.44
C HIS A 51 -3.83 6.19 0.80
N SER A 52 -4.58 5.97 1.88
CA SER A 52 -4.36 6.67 3.17
C SER A 52 -3.00 6.31 3.77
N LEU A 53 -2.66 5.02 3.82
CA LEU A 53 -1.37 4.53 4.29
C LEU A 53 -0.21 5.02 3.42
N ALA A 54 -0.37 5.04 2.10
CA ALA A 54 0.64 5.56 1.18
C ALA A 54 0.88 7.06 1.39
N THR A 55 -0.19 7.82 1.66
CA THR A 55 -0.10 9.25 2.00
C THR A 55 0.61 9.45 3.34
N GLU A 56 0.33 8.60 4.33
CA GLU A 56 1.01 8.62 5.63
C GLU A 56 2.46 8.16 5.55
N GLU A 57 2.78 7.15 4.75
CA GLU A 57 4.15 6.67 4.49
C GLU A 57 4.98 7.78 3.81
N GLU A 58 4.38 8.51 2.86
CA GLU A 58 5.02 9.65 2.23
C GLU A 58 5.23 10.83 3.19
N ARG A 59 4.30 11.06 4.13
CA ARG A 59 4.44 12.05 5.22
C ARG A 59 5.41 11.61 6.32
N GLY A 60 5.44 10.32 6.61
CA GLY A 60 6.13 9.66 7.72
C GLY A 60 7.54 9.26 7.37
N ARG A 61 7.90 9.23 6.07
CA ARG A 61 9.28 9.40 5.65
C ARG A 61 9.62 10.87 5.89
N PRO A 62 10.34 11.24 6.97
CA PRO A 62 10.99 12.52 6.96
C PRO A 62 11.86 12.50 5.71
N THR A 63 11.54 13.34 4.73
CA THR A 63 12.60 13.98 3.98
C THR A 63 13.38 14.76 5.03
N PHE A 64 14.24 14.05 5.76
CA PHE A 64 15.44 14.65 6.27
C PHE A 64 16.18 15.11 5.01
N ALA A 65 15.78 16.27 4.49
CA ALA A 65 16.67 17.40 4.41
C ALA A 65 17.38 17.47 5.76
N TYR A 66 18.34 16.56 5.96
CA TYR A 66 19.44 16.76 6.87
C TYR A 66 20.19 17.92 6.24
N GLY A 67 19.72 19.13 6.53
CA GLY A 67 20.55 20.31 6.60
C GLY A 67 21.57 20.06 7.69
N THR A 68 22.58 19.24 7.38
CA THR A 68 23.87 19.26 8.06
C THR A 68 24.71 20.26 7.29
N SER A 69 24.69 21.50 7.79
CA SER A 69 25.76 22.51 7.75
C SER A 69 25.23 23.74 8.50
N PRO A 70 26.04 24.52 9.22
CA PRO A 70 27.51 24.61 9.18
C PRO A 70 28.27 23.76 10.20
#